data_AF-A0A1W1YPW0-F1
#
_entry.id   AF-A0A1W1YPW0-F1
#
_cell.length_a   1.000
_cell.length_b   1.000
_cell.length_c   1.000
_cell.angle_alpha   90.00
_cell.angle_beta   90.00
_cell.angle_gamma   90.00
#
_symmetry.space_group_name_H-M   'P 1'
#
loop_
_entity.id
_entity.type
_entity.pdbx_description
1 polymer ?
#
loop_
_entity_poly.entity_id
_entity_poly.type
_entity_poly.pdbx_seq_one_letter_code
_entity_poly.pdbx_strand_id
1 'polypeptide(L)'
;MMMKLPVRILLIILCAAMILILPFAVSSPNLLNDVKTELMNDGTDVIDFGRLLFSSAKAEEAEDENSLEVEEMIEGELSVSPEWALPLDFTPGQEPKEEAFGENTYEDDSIRVKLEEQSMEDGTKIFIAHVQIADPSQLRTGVAKPEKPSSTKTKTVKAMAKNYNAVIALSGDNYVDNPKKTTFEYRMTNKIRSSTNKLKDILIIDDQGDFHLFIKSEGIKEFPAELKKQGRKLVNAFTFGPALVKDGELLEIDDNYGYNPHGRDPRAAIGQTGPLSYVMVLVQTTDRDGKTGLSQGKLAELMYNLGCVQAFNLDGGNSAEMVFGQQIIKGMAYGDERTLSDIIYFATIQP
;
A
#
# COMPACT_ATOMS: atom_id res chain seq x y z
N MET A 1 -41.84 -29.91 -35.84
CA MET A 1 -42.32 -29.75 -34.45
C MET A 1 -41.42 -28.71 -33.80
N MET A 2 -41.82 -27.42 -33.82
CA MET A 2 -41.03 -26.34 -33.23
C MET A 2 -41.04 -26.51 -31.71
N MET A 3 -39.89 -26.82 -31.12
CA MET A 3 -39.69 -26.78 -29.68
C MET A 3 -39.83 -25.32 -29.23
N LYS A 4 -40.88 -25.02 -28.45
CA LYS A 4 -40.97 -23.78 -27.70
C LYS A 4 -39.89 -23.83 -26.63
N LEU A 5 -38.86 -22.99 -26.79
CA LEU A 5 -37.87 -22.80 -25.74
C LEU A 5 -38.60 -22.24 -24.50
N PRO A 6 -38.50 -22.88 -23.32
CA PRO A 6 -39.19 -22.40 -22.13
C PRO A 6 -38.67 -21.00 -21.77
N VAL A 7 -39.60 -20.09 -21.47
CA VAL A 7 -39.36 -18.66 -21.22
C VAL A 7 -38.21 -18.41 -20.22
N ARG A 8 -38.01 -19.32 -19.27
CA ARG A 8 -36.89 -19.28 -18.31
C ARG A 8 -35.51 -19.42 -18.95
N ILE A 9 -35.36 -20.28 -19.96
CA ILE A 9 -34.08 -20.45 -20.68
C ILE A 9 -33.80 -19.23 -21.56
N LEU A 10 -34.84 -18.62 -22.14
CA LEU A 10 -34.70 -17.39 -22.90
C LEU A 10 -34.24 -16.22 -22.02
N LEU A 11 -34.78 -16.10 -20.80
CA LEU A 11 -34.38 -15.08 -19.82
C LEU A 11 -32.93 -15.26 -19.35
N ILE A 12 -32.50 -16.50 -19.07
CA ILE A 12 -31.10 -16.79 -18.67
C ILE A 12 -30.12 -16.42 -19.79
N ILE A 13 -30.45 -16.73 -21.03
CA ILE A 13 -29.61 -16.38 -22.19
C ILE A 13 -29.57 -14.85 -22.38
N LEU A 14 -30.68 -14.14 -22.16
CA LEU A 14 -30.73 -12.67 -22.22
C LEU A 14 -29.89 -12.01 -21.11
N CYS A 15 -29.95 -12.54 -19.88
CA CYS A 15 -29.12 -12.06 -18.76
C CYS A 15 -27.63 -12.33 -19.03
N ALA A 16 -27.26 -13.51 -19.50
CA ALA A 16 -25.87 -13.83 -19.86
C ALA A 16 -25.34 -12.95 -21.01
N ALA A 17 -26.19 -12.65 -22.00
CA ALA A 17 -25.83 -11.74 -23.09
C ALA A 17 -25.66 -10.29 -22.60
N MET A 18 -26.50 -9.81 -21.67
CA MET A 18 -26.34 -8.46 -21.10
C MET A 18 -25.03 -8.32 -20.28
N ILE A 19 -24.65 -9.36 -19.53
CA ILE A 19 -23.40 -9.38 -18.74
C ILE A 19 -22.17 -9.31 -19.64
N LEU A 20 -22.20 -9.95 -20.82
CA LEU A 20 -21.10 -9.91 -21.79
C LEU A 20 -20.97 -8.59 -22.56
N ILE A 21 -22.03 -7.76 -22.60
CA ILE A 21 -22.04 -6.49 -23.35
C ILE A 21 -21.73 -5.28 -22.45
N LEU A 22 -21.91 -5.41 -21.13
CA LEU A 22 -21.67 -4.35 -20.14
C LEU A 22 -20.25 -3.71 -20.20
N PRO A 23 -19.14 -4.43 -20.44
CA PRO A 23 -17.83 -3.79 -20.53
C PRO A 23 -17.62 -2.95 -21.80
N PHE A 24 -18.55 -2.96 -22.77
CA PHE A 24 -18.40 -2.25 -24.04
C PHE A 24 -19.42 -1.12 -24.26
N ALA A 25 -20.34 -0.86 -23.32
CA ALA A 25 -21.43 0.11 -23.50
C ALA A 25 -21.50 1.23 -22.45
N VAL A 26 -20.60 1.27 -21.45
CA VAL A 26 -20.66 2.29 -20.39
C VAL A 26 -19.43 3.19 -20.44
N SER A 27 -19.59 4.37 -21.02
CA SER A 27 -18.66 5.49 -20.92
C SER A 27 -19.11 6.43 -19.80
N SER A 28 -18.95 6.04 -18.53
CA SER A 28 -18.89 6.94 -17.37
C SER A 28 -18.65 6.15 -16.07
N PRO A 29 -17.67 6.53 -15.21
CA PRO A 29 -17.41 5.89 -13.92
C PRO A 29 -18.57 5.97 -12.92
N ASN A 30 -19.50 6.91 -13.09
CA ASN A 30 -20.55 7.17 -12.08
C ASN A 30 -21.67 6.12 -12.08
N LEU A 31 -21.90 5.39 -13.18
CA LEU A 31 -22.98 4.40 -13.24
C LEU A 31 -22.63 3.08 -12.53
N LEU A 32 -21.34 2.77 -12.41
CA LEU A 32 -20.86 1.55 -11.73
C LEU A 32 -21.08 1.63 -10.22
N ASN A 33 -21.02 2.84 -9.64
CA ASN A 33 -21.31 3.05 -8.23
C ASN A 33 -22.80 2.88 -7.95
N ASP A 34 -23.67 3.45 -8.80
CA ASP A 34 -25.13 3.32 -8.64
C ASP A 34 -25.61 1.85 -8.77
N VAL A 35 -25.03 1.08 -9.70
CA VAL A 35 -25.37 -0.35 -9.86
C VAL A 35 -24.83 -1.20 -8.70
N LYS A 36 -23.68 -0.83 -8.11
CA LYS A 36 -23.12 -1.52 -6.94
C LYS A 36 -23.97 -1.25 -5.69
N THR A 37 -24.45 -0.02 -5.51
CA THR A 37 -25.34 0.34 -4.40
C THR A 37 -26.72 -0.35 -4.52
N GLU A 38 -27.23 -0.55 -5.74
CA GLU A 38 -28.53 -1.22 -5.95
C GLU A 38 -28.43 -2.75 -5.80
N LEU A 39 -27.29 -3.37 -6.11
CA LEU A 39 -27.03 -4.80 -5.88
C LEU A 39 -26.76 -5.15 -4.41
N MET A 40 -26.30 -4.19 -3.60
CA MET A 40 -26.11 -4.38 -2.16
C MET A 40 -27.43 -4.30 -1.35
N ASN A 41 -28.53 -3.90 -1.99
CA ASN A 41 -29.82 -3.70 -1.32
C ASN A 41 -30.84 -4.82 -1.57
N ASP A 42 -30.50 -5.85 -2.36
CA ASP A 42 -31.32 -7.05 -2.53
C ASP A 42 -30.74 -8.17 -1.67
N GLY A 43 -31.43 -8.49 -0.57
CA GLY A 43 -30.99 -9.36 0.52
C GLY A 43 -30.87 -10.83 0.14
N THR A 44 -29.89 -11.16 -0.70
CA THR A 44 -29.45 -12.54 -0.93
C THR A 44 -28.10 -12.76 -0.27
N ASP A 45 -28.08 -13.69 0.69
CA ASP A 45 -26.90 -14.13 1.45
C ASP A 45 -25.70 -14.41 0.54
N VAL A 46 -24.74 -13.48 0.51
CA VAL A 46 -23.42 -13.72 -0.07
C VAL A 46 -22.62 -14.54 0.94
N ILE A 47 -22.15 -15.70 0.50
CA ILE A 47 -21.29 -16.57 1.30
C ILE A 47 -19.96 -15.84 1.55
N ASP A 48 -19.80 -15.36 2.77
CA ASP A 48 -18.53 -14.84 3.29
C ASP A 48 -17.54 -16.01 3.48
N PHE A 49 -16.62 -16.15 2.53
CA PHE A 49 -15.54 -17.14 2.57
C PHE A 49 -14.53 -16.86 3.69
N GLY A 50 -14.45 -15.64 4.22
CA GLY A 50 -13.62 -15.29 5.37
C GLY A 50 -14.11 -16.01 6.64
N ARG A 51 -15.43 -16.06 6.84
CA ARG A 51 -16.06 -16.78 7.95
C ARG A 51 -15.83 -18.30 7.89
N LEU A 52 -15.67 -18.85 6.68
CA LEU A 52 -15.45 -20.29 6.47
C LEU A 52 -14.03 -20.74 6.84
N LEU A 53 -13.04 -19.85 6.71
CA LEU A 53 -11.63 -20.19 6.94
C LEU A 53 -11.18 -20.03 8.41
N PHE A 54 -11.93 -19.27 9.22
CA PHE A 54 -11.62 -19.03 10.64
C PHE A 54 -12.63 -19.66 11.63
N SER A 55 -13.48 -20.58 11.17
CA SER A 55 -14.43 -21.33 11.99
C SER A 55 -13.77 -22.38 12.91
N SER A 56 -12.95 -21.94 13.86
CA SER A 56 -12.74 -22.63 15.13
C SER A 56 -12.43 -21.67 16.28
N ALA A 57 -13.05 -20.50 16.30
CA ALA A 57 -13.19 -19.70 17.51
C ALA A 57 -14.67 -19.42 17.70
N LYS A 58 -15.19 -19.63 18.91
CA LYS A 58 -16.60 -19.37 19.24
C LYS A 58 -16.93 -17.91 18.92
N ALA A 59 -17.80 -17.72 17.94
CA ALA A 59 -18.37 -16.43 17.61
C ALA A 59 -19.35 -16.01 18.72
N GLU A 60 -19.01 -14.95 19.45
CA GLU A 60 -20.00 -13.98 19.90
C GLU A 60 -20.08 -12.91 18.80
N GLU A 61 -21.31 -12.53 18.44
CA GLU A 61 -21.60 -11.44 17.51
C GLU A 61 -21.14 -10.13 18.14
N ALA A 62 -19.97 -9.65 17.74
CA ALA A 62 -19.61 -8.26 17.83
C ALA A 62 -19.53 -7.74 16.40
N GLU A 63 -20.43 -6.83 16.01
CA GLU A 63 -20.16 -5.94 14.90
C GLU A 63 -18.85 -5.21 15.23
N ASP A 64 -17.88 -5.27 14.32
CA ASP A 64 -16.51 -4.81 14.56
C ASP A 64 -16.49 -3.28 14.59
N GLU A 65 -16.79 -2.68 15.75
CA GLU A 65 -16.81 -1.24 16.00
C GLU A 65 -15.56 -0.54 15.44
N ASN A 66 -14.41 -1.23 15.42
CA ASN A 66 -13.16 -0.67 14.90
C ASN A 66 -13.18 -0.46 13.38
N SER A 67 -13.88 -1.31 12.61
CA SER A 67 -14.01 -1.16 11.16
C SER A 67 -14.89 0.04 10.77
N LEU A 68 -15.98 0.25 11.50
CA LEU A 68 -16.89 1.39 11.31
C LEU A 68 -16.23 2.72 11.71
N GLU A 69 -15.41 2.73 12.78
CA GLU A 69 -14.64 3.92 13.17
C GLU A 69 -13.54 4.31 12.16
N VAL A 70 -12.96 3.35 11.43
CA VAL A 70 -12.01 3.66 10.33
C VAL A 70 -12.73 4.27 9.14
N GLU A 71 -13.87 3.70 8.74
CA GLU A 71 -14.68 4.24 7.66
C GLU A 71 -15.17 5.66 8.00
N GLU A 72 -15.70 5.90 9.21
CA GLU A 72 -16.18 7.23 9.63
C GLU A 72 -15.05 8.28 9.73
N MET A 73 -13.81 7.92 10.09
CA MET A 73 -12.69 8.88 10.11
C MET A 73 -12.10 9.19 8.73
N ILE A 74 -12.30 8.30 7.74
CA ILE A 74 -11.87 8.54 6.35
C ILE A 74 -12.97 9.29 5.56
N GLU A 75 -14.17 9.41 6.11
CA GLU A 75 -15.24 10.23 5.53
C GLU A 75 -14.97 11.73 5.68
N GLY A 76 -14.69 12.39 4.56
CA GLY A 76 -14.65 13.85 4.46
C GLY A 76 -13.63 14.32 3.42
N GLU A 77 -14.05 15.16 2.48
CA GLU A 77 -13.14 15.76 1.50
C GLU A 77 -12.11 16.64 2.23
N LEU A 78 -10.83 16.29 2.11
CA LEU A 78 -9.76 17.21 2.44
C LEU A 78 -9.73 18.30 1.35
N SER A 79 -9.56 19.56 1.75
CA SER A 79 -9.53 20.70 0.83
C SER A 79 -8.23 21.46 1.00
N VAL A 80 -7.44 21.56 -0.07
CA VAL A 80 -6.14 22.26 -0.02
C VAL A 80 -6.03 23.32 -1.09
N SER A 81 -5.33 24.40 -0.76
CA SER A 81 -4.88 25.37 -1.75
C SER A 81 -3.79 24.74 -2.63
N PRO A 82 -3.86 24.85 -3.97
CA PRO A 82 -2.80 24.38 -4.87
C PRO A 82 -1.42 24.99 -4.58
N GLU A 83 -1.37 26.11 -3.85
CA GLU A 83 -0.14 26.78 -3.44
C GLU A 83 0.67 26.01 -2.39
N TRP A 84 0.07 25.03 -1.71
CA TRP A 84 0.72 24.24 -0.67
C TRP A 84 1.44 23.01 -1.22
N ALA A 85 1.18 22.64 -2.49
CA ALA A 85 1.79 21.46 -3.10
C ALA A 85 3.34 21.52 -3.05
N LEU A 86 3.95 20.43 -2.61
CA LEU A 86 5.40 20.34 -2.51
C LEU A 86 6.02 20.04 -3.88
N PRO A 87 7.24 20.55 -4.16
CA PRO A 87 7.97 20.13 -5.33
C PRO A 87 8.26 18.62 -5.27
N LEU A 88 8.24 17.97 -6.44
CA LEU A 88 8.54 16.55 -6.62
C LEU A 88 10.06 16.29 -6.62
N ASP A 89 10.74 16.79 -5.59
CA ASP A 89 12.16 16.62 -5.29
C ASP A 89 12.37 16.26 -3.81
N PHE A 90 13.60 16.34 -3.30
CA PHE A 90 13.91 16.01 -1.91
C PHE A 90 13.72 17.16 -0.92
N THR A 91 13.02 18.24 -1.30
CA THR A 91 12.62 19.27 -0.34
C THR A 91 11.76 18.61 0.74
N PRO A 92 12.06 18.83 2.04
CA PRO A 92 11.23 18.34 3.14
C PRO A 92 9.79 18.89 3.05
N GLY A 93 8.86 18.20 3.70
CA GLY A 93 7.52 18.74 3.92
C GLY A 93 7.52 19.86 4.97
N GLN A 94 6.33 20.39 5.26
CA GLN A 94 6.17 21.28 6.41
C GLN A 94 6.40 20.49 7.71
N GLU A 95 6.87 21.16 8.75
CA GLU A 95 7.07 20.54 10.06
C GLU A 95 5.69 20.18 10.66
N PRO A 96 5.41 18.89 10.96
CA PRO A 96 4.13 18.50 11.57
C PRO A 96 3.91 19.23 12.89
N LYS A 97 2.71 19.79 13.06
CA LYS A 97 2.34 20.55 14.27
C LYS A 97 2.09 19.59 15.43
N GLU A 98 2.64 19.90 16.60
CA GLU A 98 2.55 19.01 17.76
C GLU A 98 1.11 18.87 18.26
N GLU A 99 0.31 19.93 18.14
CA GLU A 99 -1.12 19.96 18.45
C GLU A 99 -2.01 19.15 17.50
N ALA A 100 -1.50 18.77 16.31
CA ALA A 100 -2.22 17.95 15.34
C ALA A 100 -2.08 16.45 15.61
N PHE A 101 -1.19 16.04 16.53
CA PHE A 101 -1.07 14.65 16.97
C PHE A 101 -2.07 14.34 18.07
N GLY A 102 -2.86 13.27 17.87
CA GLY A 102 -3.60 12.57 18.91
C GLY A 102 -2.79 11.40 19.50
N GLU A 103 -3.48 10.49 20.20
CA GLU A 103 -2.82 9.29 20.76
C GLU A 103 -2.24 8.39 19.66
N ASN A 104 -3.05 8.07 18.66
CA ASN A 104 -2.68 7.24 17.51
C ASN A 104 -3.09 7.89 16.18
N THR A 105 -3.28 9.21 16.17
CA THR A 105 -3.74 9.95 14.98
C THR A 105 -2.87 11.17 14.71
N TYR A 106 -2.86 11.60 13.45
CA TYR A 106 -2.42 12.93 13.05
C TYR A 106 -3.45 13.46 12.06
N GLU A 107 -3.95 14.67 12.28
CA GLU A 107 -4.92 15.27 11.37
C GLU A 107 -4.68 16.77 11.22
N ASP A 108 -4.63 17.20 9.97
CA ASP A 108 -4.65 18.60 9.58
C ASP A 108 -5.44 18.77 8.26
N ASP A 109 -5.51 19.99 7.72
CA ASP A 109 -6.33 20.29 6.54
C ASP A 109 -5.91 19.50 5.27
N SER A 110 -4.70 18.92 5.27
CA SER A 110 -4.08 18.27 4.13
C SER A 110 -3.86 16.77 4.28
N ILE A 111 -3.84 16.23 5.51
CA ILE A 111 -3.56 14.81 5.75
C ILE A 111 -4.27 14.30 7.00
N ARG A 112 -4.78 13.08 6.91
CA ARG A 112 -5.23 12.27 8.05
C ARG A 112 -4.42 10.98 8.11
N VAL A 113 -3.96 10.64 9.31
CA VAL A 113 -3.30 9.37 9.62
C VAL A 113 -3.96 8.78 10.87
N LYS A 114 -4.38 7.51 10.78
CA LYS A 114 -4.77 6.68 11.94
C LYS A 114 -3.84 5.48 12.01
N LEU A 115 -3.17 5.30 13.14
CA LEU A 115 -2.33 4.14 13.42
C LEU A 115 -3.11 3.14 14.29
N GLU A 116 -3.22 1.90 13.82
CA GLU A 116 -3.84 0.80 14.55
C GLU A 116 -2.79 -0.23 14.95
N GLU A 117 -2.97 -0.85 16.12
CA GLU A 117 -2.21 -2.02 16.56
C GLU A 117 -3.14 -3.21 16.72
N GLN A 118 -2.85 -4.29 15.99
CA GLN A 118 -3.53 -5.58 16.13
C GLN A 118 -2.55 -6.61 16.72
N SER A 119 -3.07 -7.51 17.56
CA SER A 119 -2.30 -8.61 18.16
C SER A 119 -2.90 -9.96 17.77
N MET A 120 -2.06 -10.88 17.29
CA MET A 120 -2.44 -12.26 16.99
C MET A 120 -2.20 -13.16 18.20
N GLU A 121 -2.89 -14.32 18.25
CA GLU A 121 -2.79 -15.28 19.36
C GLU A 121 -1.37 -15.79 19.62
N ASP A 122 -0.54 -15.90 18.56
CA ASP A 122 0.84 -16.34 18.68
C ASP A 122 1.81 -15.26 19.18
N GLY A 123 1.32 -14.03 19.39
CA GLY A 123 2.11 -12.88 19.85
C GLY A 123 2.67 -12.01 18.72
N THR A 124 2.30 -12.28 17.45
CA THR A 124 2.59 -11.36 16.33
C THR A 124 1.82 -10.06 16.53
N LYS A 125 2.50 -8.92 16.35
CA LYS A 125 1.86 -7.60 16.34
C LYS A 125 1.85 -7.03 14.94
N ILE A 126 0.77 -6.38 14.56
CA ILE A 126 0.59 -5.78 13.24
C ILE A 126 0.22 -4.32 13.46
N PHE A 127 1.01 -3.42 12.89
CA PHE A 127 0.76 -1.98 12.92
C PHE A 127 0.29 -1.53 11.55
N ILE A 128 -0.87 -0.91 11.50
CA ILE A 128 -1.55 -0.51 10.26
C ILE A 128 -1.79 0.98 10.32
N ALA A 129 -1.12 1.73 9.47
CA ALA A 129 -1.38 3.16 9.34
C ALA A 129 -2.27 3.41 8.12
N HIS A 130 -3.49 3.84 8.37
CA HIS A 130 -4.41 4.34 7.35
C HIS A 130 -4.07 5.80 7.08
N VAL A 131 -3.88 6.15 5.81
CA VAL A 131 -3.45 7.48 5.39
C VAL A 131 -4.34 8.01 4.27
N GLN A 132 -4.96 9.16 4.50
CA GLN A 132 -5.63 9.95 3.48
C GLN A 132 -4.86 11.24 3.27
N ILE A 133 -4.47 11.53 2.03
CA ILE A 133 -3.85 12.81 1.67
C ILE A 133 -4.75 13.58 0.71
N ALA A 134 -4.48 14.87 0.60
CA ALA A 134 -5.27 15.78 -0.20
C ALA A 134 -4.57 16.19 -1.50
N ASP A 135 -3.23 16.10 -1.54
CA ASP A 135 -2.42 16.32 -2.72
C ASP A 135 -1.35 15.21 -2.87
N PRO A 136 -1.11 14.68 -4.10
CA PRO A 136 -0.15 13.60 -4.33
C PRO A 136 1.29 13.92 -3.94
N SER A 137 1.67 15.21 -3.86
CA SER A 137 3.00 15.62 -3.40
C SER A 137 3.28 15.26 -1.94
N GLN A 138 2.26 14.86 -1.16
CA GLN A 138 2.39 14.43 0.23
C GLN A 138 2.89 13.00 0.36
N LEU A 139 2.71 12.13 -0.65
CA LEU A 139 3.35 10.81 -0.71
C LEU A 139 4.76 10.93 -1.27
N ARG A 140 5.76 10.67 -0.44
CA ARG A 140 7.16 11.02 -0.73
C ARG A 140 8.12 9.89 -0.41
N THR A 141 9.33 10.00 -0.95
CA THR A 141 10.47 9.14 -0.57
C THR A 141 11.63 9.97 -0.09
N GLY A 142 12.20 9.55 1.04
CA GLY A 142 13.39 10.16 1.62
C GLY A 142 14.60 9.28 1.36
N VAL A 143 15.77 9.85 1.10
CA VAL A 143 17.02 9.11 0.95
C VAL A 143 18.06 9.59 1.97
N ALA A 144 18.99 8.70 2.34
CA ALA A 144 20.03 9.03 3.32
C ALA A 144 20.96 10.17 2.86
N LYS A 145 21.11 10.37 1.54
CA LYS A 145 21.99 11.36 0.90
C LYS A 145 21.33 12.03 -0.32
N PRO A 146 20.43 13.01 -0.14
CA PRO A 146 19.64 13.61 -1.23
C PRO A 146 20.46 14.30 -2.32
N GLU A 147 21.63 14.85 -1.99
CA GLU A 147 22.56 15.46 -2.94
C GLU A 147 23.22 14.45 -3.88
N LYS A 148 23.17 13.15 -3.54
CA LYS A 148 23.65 12.06 -4.38
C LYS A 148 22.83 10.79 -4.10
N PRO A 149 21.60 10.67 -4.63
CA PRO A 149 20.71 9.53 -4.34
C PRO A 149 21.31 8.18 -4.77
N SER A 150 22.23 8.17 -5.73
CA SER A 150 22.96 6.96 -6.14
C SER A 150 24.07 6.51 -5.15
N SER A 151 24.24 7.22 -4.03
CA SER A 151 25.25 6.92 -3.01
C SER A 151 24.87 5.68 -2.20
N THR A 152 25.86 4.97 -1.68
CA THR A 152 25.69 3.81 -0.77
C THR A 152 25.65 4.23 0.70
N LYS A 153 25.28 5.49 0.98
CA LYS A 153 25.21 6.00 2.35
C LYS A 153 23.87 5.62 2.93
N THR A 154 23.85 5.37 4.24
CA THR A 154 22.66 4.93 4.97
C THR A 154 22.45 5.79 6.21
N LYS A 155 21.20 5.87 6.69
CA LYS A 155 20.78 6.54 7.94
C LYS A 155 19.66 5.72 8.59
N THR A 156 19.37 5.91 9.87
CA THR A 156 18.20 5.26 10.50
C THR A 156 16.90 5.82 9.93
N VAL A 157 15.80 5.04 9.98
CA VAL A 157 14.47 5.51 9.52
C VAL A 157 14.07 6.73 10.34
N LYS A 158 14.26 6.70 11.67
CA LYS A 158 14.10 7.87 12.55
C LYS A 158 14.83 9.12 12.05
N ALA A 159 16.12 9.00 11.71
CA ALA A 159 16.90 10.15 11.27
C ALA A 159 16.40 10.69 9.92
N MET A 160 15.99 9.82 8.99
CA MET A 160 15.41 10.24 7.72
C MET A 160 14.03 10.89 7.92
N ALA A 161 13.13 10.27 8.69
CA ALA A 161 11.81 10.81 9.03
C ALA A 161 11.92 12.24 9.59
N LYS A 162 12.85 12.45 10.53
CA LYS A 162 13.13 13.79 11.07
C LYS A 162 13.67 14.76 10.03
N ASN A 163 14.62 14.36 9.18
CA ASN A 163 15.20 15.26 8.17
C ASN A 163 14.19 15.70 7.11
N TYR A 164 13.16 14.89 6.88
CA TYR A 164 12.17 15.11 5.84
C TYR A 164 10.82 15.64 6.36
N ASN A 165 10.71 15.88 7.67
CA ASN A 165 9.49 16.31 8.34
C ASN A 165 8.31 15.34 8.08
N ALA A 166 8.57 14.04 8.23
CA ALA A 166 7.54 13.02 8.05
C ALA A 166 6.50 13.09 9.17
N VAL A 167 5.23 13.05 8.81
CA VAL A 167 4.12 12.74 9.74
C VAL A 167 4.21 11.27 10.13
N ILE A 168 4.34 10.41 9.12
CA ILE A 168 4.59 8.97 9.28
C ILE A 168 5.57 8.49 8.21
N ALA A 169 6.46 7.57 8.57
CA ALA A 169 7.44 6.97 7.68
C ALA A 169 7.54 5.45 7.89
N LEU A 170 7.83 4.74 6.81
CA LEU A 170 8.15 3.31 6.77
C LEU A 170 9.49 3.10 6.04
N SER A 171 10.25 2.09 6.45
CA SER A 171 11.43 1.62 5.72
C SER A 171 11.13 1.35 4.24
N GLY A 172 12.03 1.77 3.34
CA GLY A 172 11.90 1.54 1.89
C GLY A 172 12.33 0.14 1.44
N ASP A 173 12.87 0.03 0.22
CA ASP A 173 13.41 -1.22 -0.33
C ASP A 173 14.92 -1.41 -0.08
N ASN A 174 15.56 -0.42 0.55
CA ASN A 174 16.99 -0.41 0.81
C ASN A 174 17.84 -0.62 -0.46
N TYR A 175 17.47 0.00 -1.59
CA TYR A 175 18.05 -0.21 -2.94
C TYR A 175 19.59 -0.19 -3.07
N VAL A 176 20.31 0.36 -2.08
CA VAL A 176 21.78 0.31 -2.04
C VAL A 176 22.31 -1.09 -1.74
N ASP A 177 21.54 -1.95 -1.07
CA ASP A 177 21.86 -3.36 -0.78
C ASP A 177 21.62 -4.28 -1.99
N ASN A 178 21.96 -3.78 -3.18
CA ASN A 178 21.98 -4.55 -4.41
C ASN A 178 23.29 -4.31 -5.15
N PRO A 179 24.33 -5.14 -4.91
CA PRO A 179 25.65 -4.93 -5.49
C PRO A 179 25.67 -5.15 -7.00
N LYS A 180 24.71 -5.91 -7.56
CA LYS A 180 24.60 -6.18 -8.99
C LYS A 180 23.97 -5.02 -9.76
N LYS A 181 23.33 -4.06 -9.07
CA LYS A 181 22.70 -2.85 -9.65
C LYS A 181 21.70 -3.16 -10.77
N THR A 182 21.07 -4.33 -10.73
CA THR A 182 20.06 -4.76 -11.70
C THR A 182 18.67 -4.39 -11.22
N THR A 183 18.42 -3.11 -10.97
CA THR A 183 17.12 -2.61 -10.49
C THR A 183 16.69 -1.35 -11.22
N PHE A 184 15.38 -1.09 -11.19
CA PHE A 184 14.74 0.07 -11.79
C PHE A 184 14.28 0.97 -10.65
N GLU A 185 14.98 2.08 -10.46
CA GLU A 185 14.89 2.87 -9.22
C GLU A 185 14.75 4.34 -9.53
N TYR A 186 13.69 4.93 -8.98
CA TYR A 186 13.48 6.38 -8.97
C TYR A 186 13.06 6.80 -7.56
N ARG A 187 13.55 7.96 -7.11
CA ARG A 187 13.14 8.58 -5.85
C ARG A 187 12.90 10.06 -6.13
N MET A 188 11.68 10.54 -5.91
CA MET A 188 11.31 11.94 -6.15
C MET A 188 11.78 12.45 -7.52
N THR A 189 11.36 11.76 -8.59
CA THR A 189 11.72 11.97 -10.01
C THR A 189 13.19 11.77 -10.39
N ASN A 190 14.08 11.58 -9.42
CA ASN A 190 15.49 11.33 -9.68
C ASN A 190 15.69 9.86 -10.10
N LYS A 191 16.13 9.65 -11.35
CA LYS A 191 16.52 8.33 -11.84
C LYS A 191 17.81 7.88 -11.17
N ILE A 192 17.72 6.80 -10.39
CA ILE A 192 18.88 6.19 -9.71
C ILE A 192 19.43 5.03 -10.55
N ARG A 193 18.54 4.15 -11.05
CA ARG A 193 18.88 3.02 -11.92
C ARG A 193 17.74 2.71 -12.89
N SER A 194 18.06 2.03 -13.99
CA SER A 194 17.11 1.72 -15.07
C SER A 194 17.31 0.31 -15.65
N SER A 195 17.89 -0.60 -14.87
CA SER A 195 18.03 -2.00 -15.25
C SER A 195 16.84 -2.79 -14.71
N THR A 196 16.55 -3.97 -15.24
CA THR A 196 15.42 -4.79 -14.76
C THR A 196 15.91 -6.13 -14.23
N ASN A 197 15.17 -6.70 -13.28
CA ASN A 197 15.42 -8.04 -12.77
C ASN A 197 14.17 -8.90 -12.94
N LYS A 198 14.25 -9.92 -13.80
CA LYS A 198 13.10 -10.80 -14.12
C LYS A 198 12.62 -11.67 -12.96
N LEU A 199 13.29 -11.62 -11.82
CA LEU A 199 12.90 -12.33 -10.60
C LEU A 199 12.27 -11.39 -9.57
N LYS A 200 12.17 -10.09 -9.86
CA LYS A 200 11.69 -9.07 -8.93
C LYS A 200 10.59 -8.24 -9.57
N ASP A 201 9.65 -7.88 -8.72
CA ASP A 201 8.55 -7.01 -9.03
C ASP A 201 8.96 -5.55 -8.82
N ILE A 202 8.25 -4.66 -9.50
CA ILE A 202 8.49 -3.22 -9.44
C ILE A 202 7.19 -2.53 -9.06
N LEU A 203 7.26 -1.65 -8.07
CA LEU A 203 6.24 -0.65 -7.79
C LEU A 203 6.68 0.68 -8.40
N ILE A 204 5.84 1.28 -9.25
CA ILE A 204 5.95 2.69 -9.63
C ILE A 204 4.87 3.50 -8.91
N ILE A 205 5.22 4.71 -8.50
CA ILE A 205 4.28 5.75 -8.06
C ILE A 205 4.41 6.93 -9.02
N ASP A 206 3.30 7.36 -9.60
CA ASP A 206 3.27 8.49 -10.54
C ASP A 206 2.99 9.84 -9.84
N ASP A 207 2.84 10.91 -10.63
CA ASP A 207 2.61 12.27 -10.15
C ASP A 207 1.18 12.57 -9.70
N GLN A 208 0.29 11.59 -9.68
CA GLN A 208 -0.98 11.66 -8.94
C GLN A 208 -1.00 10.69 -7.75
N GLY A 209 0.13 10.08 -7.40
CA GLY A 209 0.22 9.15 -6.28
C GLY A 209 -0.29 7.75 -6.61
N ASP A 210 -0.66 7.47 -7.87
CA ASP A 210 -1.20 6.17 -8.26
C ASP A 210 -0.11 5.10 -8.33
N PHE A 211 -0.43 3.91 -7.83
CA PHE A 211 0.46 2.76 -7.80
C PHE A 211 0.34 1.94 -9.09
N HIS A 212 1.48 1.56 -9.66
CA HIS A 212 1.55 0.72 -10.85
C HIS A 212 2.52 -0.43 -10.60
N LEU A 213 2.00 -1.66 -10.58
CA LEU A 213 2.77 -2.88 -10.28
C LEU A 213 3.17 -3.65 -11.54
N PHE A 214 4.44 -4.03 -11.61
CA PHE A 214 5.01 -4.81 -12.70
C PHE A 214 5.63 -6.10 -12.16
N ILE A 215 4.93 -7.22 -12.37
CA ILE A 215 5.34 -8.54 -11.91
C ILE A 215 6.54 -9.00 -12.73
N LYS A 216 7.60 -9.48 -12.08
CA LYS A 216 8.84 -9.96 -12.71
C LYS A 216 9.43 -8.95 -13.71
N SER A 217 9.24 -7.66 -13.45
CA SER A 217 9.61 -6.54 -14.31
C SER A 217 8.98 -6.58 -15.72
N GLU A 218 7.89 -7.30 -15.92
CA GLU A 218 7.21 -7.38 -17.22
C GLU A 218 6.41 -6.10 -17.51
N GLY A 219 6.51 -5.56 -18.73
CA GLY A 219 5.80 -4.33 -19.16
C GLY A 219 6.44 -3.00 -18.74
N ILE A 220 7.48 -3.01 -17.90
CA ILE A 220 8.09 -1.78 -17.35
C ILE A 220 8.81 -0.90 -18.38
N LYS A 221 9.30 -1.44 -19.50
CA LYS A 221 10.21 -0.69 -20.39
C LYS A 221 9.49 0.42 -21.14
N GLU A 222 8.23 0.17 -21.47
CA GLU A 222 7.35 1.01 -22.28
C GLU A 222 6.66 2.06 -21.40
N PHE A 223 6.35 1.69 -20.16
CA PHE A 223 5.55 2.48 -19.24
C PHE A 223 6.05 3.92 -19.01
N PRO A 224 7.34 4.20 -18.72
CA PRO A 224 7.81 5.58 -18.54
C PRO A 224 7.59 6.46 -19.77
N ALA A 225 7.67 5.89 -20.97
CA ALA A 225 7.44 6.62 -22.21
C ALA A 225 5.95 6.88 -22.45
N GLU A 226 5.09 5.93 -22.08
CA GLU A 226 3.63 6.06 -22.15
C GLU A 226 3.12 7.10 -21.17
N LEU A 227 3.56 7.04 -19.91
CA LEU A 227 3.22 8.02 -18.88
C LEU A 227 3.62 9.44 -19.32
N LYS A 228 4.82 9.59 -19.88
CA LYS A 228 5.28 10.88 -20.44
C LYS A 228 4.41 11.39 -21.59
N LYS A 229 3.91 10.51 -22.48
CA LYS A 229 3.02 10.91 -23.59
C LYS A 229 1.69 11.46 -23.07
N GLN A 230 1.25 11.03 -21.90
CA GLN A 230 0.05 11.53 -21.22
C GLN A 230 0.31 12.85 -20.47
N GLY A 231 1.54 13.38 -20.51
CA GLY A 231 1.93 14.58 -19.74
C GLY A 231 2.19 14.30 -18.26
N ARG A 232 2.26 13.02 -17.87
CA ARG A 232 2.44 12.53 -16.49
C ARG A 232 3.89 12.21 -16.20
N LYS A 233 4.25 12.08 -14.92
CA LYS A 233 5.63 11.83 -14.48
C LYS A 233 5.72 10.60 -13.59
N LEU A 234 6.78 9.84 -13.78
CA LEU A 234 7.21 8.80 -12.85
C LEU A 234 7.93 9.49 -11.68
N VAL A 235 7.40 9.35 -10.47
CA VAL A 235 7.95 10.00 -9.27
C VAL A 235 8.83 9.03 -8.50
N ASN A 236 8.31 7.87 -8.13
CA ASN A 236 9.05 6.86 -7.40
C ASN A 236 8.99 5.52 -8.15
N ALA A 237 10.04 4.72 -8.02
CA ALA A 237 10.04 3.33 -8.48
C ALA A 237 10.92 2.49 -7.56
N PHE A 238 10.41 1.36 -7.08
CA PHE A 238 11.07 0.45 -6.15
C PHE A 238 11.18 -0.93 -6.78
N THR A 239 12.32 -1.60 -6.68
CA THR A 239 12.48 -2.99 -7.15
C THR A 239 12.77 -3.91 -5.98
N PHE A 240 11.72 -4.55 -5.45
CA PHE A 240 11.83 -5.42 -4.28
C PHE A 240 10.78 -6.53 -4.28
N GLY A 241 9.56 -6.21 -3.85
CA GLY A 241 8.39 -7.07 -3.85
C GLY A 241 8.45 -8.24 -2.86
N PRO A 242 7.56 -9.22 -3.00
CA PRO A 242 6.62 -9.39 -4.11
C PRO A 242 5.52 -8.31 -4.14
N ALA A 243 4.91 -8.13 -5.30
CA ALA A 243 3.57 -7.56 -5.38
C ALA A 243 2.59 -8.50 -4.66
N LEU A 244 1.66 -7.91 -3.91
CA LEU A 244 0.77 -8.63 -3.00
C LEU A 244 -0.67 -8.61 -3.51
N VAL A 245 -1.11 -7.45 -3.98
CA VAL A 245 -2.44 -7.23 -4.57
C VAL A 245 -2.24 -6.38 -5.81
N LYS A 246 -2.89 -6.73 -6.93
CA LYS A 246 -2.81 -5.96 -8.16
C LYS A 246 -4.17 -5.84 -8.81
N ASP A 247 -4.56 -4.61 -9.14
CA ASP A 247 -5.85 -4.29 -9.75
C ASP A 247 -7.06 -4.84 -8.94
N GLY A 248 -6.92 -4.83 -7.61
CA GLY A 248 -7.91 -5.37 -6.68
C GLY A 248 -7.92 -6.91 -6.54
N GLU A 249 -6.99 -7.62 -7.19
CA GLU A 249 -6.88 -9.07 -7.09
C GLU A 249 -5.72 -9.49 -6.18
N LEU A 250 -6.01 -10.38 -5.22
CA LEU A 250 -5.00 -11.05 -4.39
C LEU A 250 -4.06 -11.88 -5.28
N LEU A 251 -2.75 -11.66 -5.14
CA LEU A 251 -1.75 -12.42 -5.90
C LEU A 251 -1.26 -13.65 -5.14
N GLU A 252 -1.06 -14.73 -5.86
CA GLU A 252 -0.31 -15.89 -5.36
C GLU A 252 1.19 -15.55 -5.31
N ILE A 253 1.82 -15.82 -4.18
CA ILE A 253 3.23 -15.55 -3.98
C ILE A 253 4.07 -16.70 -4.52
N ASP A 254 5.04 -16.40 -5.38
CA ASP A 254 6.00 -17.38 -5.89
C ASP A 254 6.84 -17.95 -4.73
N ASP A 255 6.74 -19.27 -4.50
CA ASP A 255 7.50 -20.01 -3.49
C ASP A 255 9.03 -19.77 -3.56
N ASN A 256 9.53 -19.35 -4.73
CA ASN A 256 10.94 -19.09 -4.97
C ASN A 256 11.28 -17.60 -5.11
N TYR A 257 10.39 -16.68 -4.72
CA TYR A 257 10.62 -15.23 -4.82
C TYR A 257 11.88 -14.75 -4.07
N GLY A 258 12.27 -15.50 -3.03
CA GLY A 258 13.31 -15.14 -2.08
C GLY A 258 12.74 -14.31 -0.93
N TYR A 259 13.62 -13.86 -0.02
CA TYR A 259 13.20 -13.16 1.21
C TYR A 259 12.26 -13.99 2.11
N ASN A 260 12.47 -15.31 2.11
CA ASN A 260 11.77 -16.29 2.94
C ASN A 260 10.23 -16.22 2.78
N PRO A 261 9.67 -16.55 1.61
CA PRO A 261 8.24 -16.34 1.30
C PRO A 261 7.29 -17.06 2.26
N HIS A 262 7.70 -18.22 2.78
CA HIS A 262 6.92 -19.01 3.74
C HIS A 262 7.26 -18.71 5.22
N GLY A 263 8.30 -17.92 5.45
CA GLY A 263 8.80 -17.61 6.77
C GLY A 263 7.90 -16.70 7.57
N ARG A 264 7.80 -16.97 8.86
CA ARG A 264 7.20 -16.06 9.84
C ARG A 264 8.25 -15.02 10.22
N ASP A 265 8.22 -13.90 9.52
CA ASP A 265 9.23 -12.85 9.64
C ASP A 265 8.55 -11.49 9.89
N PRO A 266 9.30 -10.49 10.38
CA PRO A 266 8.89 -9.11 10.27
C PRO A 266 8.73 -8.72 8.80
N ARG A 267 7.68 -7.96 8.50
CA ARG A 267 7.34 -7.52 7.14
C ARG A 267 7.03 -6.03 7.14
N ALA A 268 7.28 -5.39 6.00
CA ALA A 268 6.86 -4.03 5.73
C ALA A 268 6.14 -4.03 4.38
N ALA A 269 4.98 -3.39 4.29
CA ALA A 269 4.23 -3.26 3.04
C ALA A 269 3.57 -1.90 2.93
N ILE A 270 3.32 -1.49 1.69
CA ILE A 270 2.52 -0.30 1.37
C ILE A 270 1.44 -0.69 0.37
N GLY A 271 0.24 -0.13 0.55
CA GLY A 271 -0.89 -0.34 -0.33
C GLY A 271 -1.61 0.95 -0.65
N GLN A 272 -2.21 1.00 -1.83
CA GLN A 272 -3.17 2.02 -2.22
C GLN A 272 -4.56 1.39 -2.10
N THR A 273 -5.44 1.98 -1.29
CA THR A 273 -6.84 1.54 -1.11
C THR A 273 -7.80 2.31 -2.02
N GLY A 274 -7.40 3.52 -2.44
CA GLY A 274 -8.14 4.38 -3.36
C GLY A 274 -7.31 5.59 -3.81
N PRO A 275 -7.89 6.50 -4.60
CA PRO A 275 -7.22 7.75 -4.96
C PRO A 275 -6.76 8.49 -3.70
N LEU A 276 -5.46 8.79 -3.61
CA LEU A 276 -4.86 9.48 -2.46
C LEU A 276 -5.11 8.82 -1.09
N SER A 277 -5.50 7.54 -1.08
CA SER A 277 -5.81 6.75 0.11
C SER A 277 -4.88 5.54 0.17
N TYR A 278 -4.18 5.36 1.28
CA TYR A 278 -3.12 4.37 1.41
C TYR A 278 -3.14 3.68 2.76
N VAL A 279 -2.48 2.53 2.81
CA VAL A 279 -2.12 1.86 4.06
C VAL A 279 -0.61 1.57 4.10
N MET A 280 0.01 1.76 5.26
CA MET A 280 1.35 1.26 5.58
C MET A 280 1.24 0.18 6.64
N VAL A 281 1.77 -1.01 6.37
CA VAL A 281 1.73 -2.14 7.29
C VAL A 281 3.14 -2.50 7.75
N LEU A 282 3.32 -2.62 9.06
CA LEU A 282 4.50 -3.19 9.69
C LEU A 282 4.08 -4.39 10.54
N VAL A 283 4.62 -5.56 10.20
CA VAL A 283 4.49 -6.78 11.00
C VAL A 283 5.68 -6.86 11.94
N GLN A 284 5.41 -6.92 13.23
CA GLN A 284 6.40 -7.05 14.30
C GLN A 284 6.43 -8.47 14.87
N THR A 285 7.64 -9.02 14.99
CA THR A 285 7.92 -10.21 15.77
C THR A 285 8.31 -9.86 17.20
N THR A 286 7.89 -10.69 18.14
CA THR A 286 8.15 -10.52 19.58
C THR A 286 9.12 -11.57 20.13
N ASP A 287 9.42 -12.60 19.35
CA ASP A 287 10.33 -13.69 19.69
C ASP A 287 11.54 -13.80 18.74
N ARG A 288 12.58 -14.50 19.22
CA ARG A 288 13.82 -14.76 18.48
C ARG A 288 13.85 -16.13 17.78
N ASP A 289 12.85 -16.98 17.98
CA ASP A 289 12.84 -18.37 17.51
C ASP A 289 11.95 -18.61 16.27
N GLY A 290 11.42 -17.53 15.68
CA GLY A 290 10.67 -17.56 14.42
C GLY A 290 9.22 -18.02 14.60
N LYS A 291 8.64 -17.79 15.78
CA LYS A 291 7.26 -18.20 16.11
C LYS A 291 6.21 -17.15 15.80
N THR A 292 6.60 -15.88 15.70
CA THR A 292 5.74 -14.74 15.35
C THR A 292 6.14 -14.15 14.01
N GLY A 293 5.29 -13.27 13.47
CA GLY A 293 5.44 -12.70 12.13
C GLY A 293 4.58 -13.40 11.10
N LEU A 294 4.64 -12.90 9.86
CA LEU A 294 3.82 -13.35 8.75
C LEU A 294 4.68 -13.85 7.58
N SER A 295 4.17 -14.87 6.89
CA SER A 295 4.62 -15.21 5.54
C SER A 295 4.20 -14.12 4.55
N GLN A 296 4.83 -14.10 3.38
CA GLN A 296 4.44 -13.15 2.32
C GLN A 296 2.99 -13.41 1.84
N GLY A 297 2.56 -14.68 1.81
CA GLY A 297 1.17 -15.02 1.48
C GLY A 297 0.18 -14.48 2.51
N LYS A 298 0.48 -14.59 3.81
CA LYS A 298 -0.37 -14.02 4.87
C LYS A 298 -0.35 -12.49 4.88
N LEU A 299 0.78 -11.88 4.53
CA LEU A 299 0.85 -10.45 4.30
C LEU A 299 -0.03 -10.03 3.11
N ALA A 300 -0.05 -10.80 2.02
CA ALA A 300 -0.89 -10.52 0.87
C ALA A 300 -2.38 -10.60 1.20
N GLU A 301 -2.80 -11.66 1.92
CA GLU A 301 -4.17 -11.80 2.43
C GLU A 301 -4.56 -10.60 3.31
N LEU A 302 -3.69 -10.17 4.22
CA LEU A 302 -3.93 -8.99 5.06
C LEU A 302 -4.14 -7.72 4.21
N MET A 303 -3.23 -7.43 3.27
CA MET A 303 -3.34 -6.23 2.43
C MET A 303 -4.61 -6.25 1.56
N TYR A 304 -5.00 -7.42 1.06
CA TYR A 304 -6.24 -7.61 0.31
C TYR A 304 -7.47 -7.33 1.19
N ASN A 305 -7.50 -7.86 2.42
CA ASN A 305 -8.60 -7.65 3.36
C ASN A 305 -8.70 -6.19 3.83
N LEU A 306 -7.60 -5.44 3.83
CA LEU A 306 -7.59 -3.99 4.05
C LEU A 306 -8.12 -3.17 2.86
N GLY A 307 -8.60 -3.82 1.80
CA GLY A 307 -9.21 -3.16 0.64
C GLY A 307 -8.20 -2.55 -0.34
N CYS A 308 -6.95 -3.01 -0.34
CA CYS A 308 -5.96 -2.50 -1.29
C CYS A 308 -6.34 -2.82 -2.74
N VAL A 309 -6.28 -1.83 -3.62
CA VAL A 309 -6.32 -2.03 -5.08
C VAL A 309 -4.95 -2.37 -5.65
N GLN A 310 -3.88 -1.89 -5.00
CA GLN A 310 -2.49 -2.22 -5.29
C GLN A 310 -1.76 -2.40 -3.95
N ALA A 311 -0.93 -3.42 -3.79
CA ALA A 311 -0.12 -3.60 -2.59
C ALA A 311 1.25 -4.22 -2.91
N PHE A 312 2.28 -3.78 -2.19
CA PHE A 312 3.67 -4.15 -2.43
C PHE A 312 4.44 -4.40 -1.14
N ASN A 313 5.19 -5.51 -1.09
CA ASN A 313 6.11 -5.80 0.00
C ASN A 313 7.44 -5.02 -0.17
N LEU A 314 7.91 -4.43 0.92
CA LEU A 314 9.15 -3.66 1.05
C LEU A 314 10.21 -4.45 1.85
N ASP A 315 11.36 -3.81 2.14
CA ASP A 315 12.43 -4.46 2.91
C ASP A 315 11.96 -4.74 4.35
N GLY A 316 11.98 -6.03 4.70
CA GLY A 316 11.43 -6.58 5.93
C GLY A 316 12.49 -6.92 6.98
N GLY A 317 12.20 -7.92 7.81
CA GLY A 317 13.14 -8.44 8.79
C GLY A 317 13.66 -7.36 9.75
N ASN A 318 14.96 -7.34 9.99
CA ASN A 318 15.58 -6.33 10.88
C ASN A 318 15.56 -4.91 10.28
N SER A 319 15.25 -4.76 8.99
CA SER A 319 15.17 -3.45 8.34
C SER A 319 13.80 -2.80 8.55
N ALA A 320 12.77 -3.60 8.83
CA ALA A 320 11.41 -3.12 8.96
C ALA A 320 11.30 -2.17 10.16
N GLU A 321 10.98 -0.90 9.90
CA GLU A 321 10.81 0.13 10.94
C GLU A 321 9.80 1.17 10.46
N MET A 322 8.88 1.53 11.34
CA MET A 322 7.90 2.60 11.17
C MET A 322 8.15 3.69 12.20
N VAL A 323 8.02 4.94 11.80
CA VAL A 323 8.13 6.10 12.67
C VAL A 323 6.88 6.94 12.52
N PHE A 324 6.18 7.18 13.62
CA PHE A 324 4.97 7.99 13.68
C PHE A 324 5.12 9.04 14.77
N GLY A 325 5.20 10.31 14.40
CA GLY A 325 5.61 11.38 15.33
C GLY A 325 6.93 11.04 16.04
N GLN A 326 6.88 10.88 17.37
CA GLN A 326 8.03 10.51 18.19
C GLN A 326 8.17 8.99 18.42
N GLN A 327 7.17 8.20 18.03
CA GLN A 327 7.13 6.75 18.24
C GLN A 327 7.96 6.03 17.17
N ILE A 328 8.74 5.04 17.60
CA ILE A 328 9.55 4.17 16.73
C ILE A 328 9.08 2.74 16.94
N ILE A 329 8.59 2.12 15.88
CA ILE A 329 8.06 0.76 15.89
C ILE A 329 8.95 -0.09 15.00
N LYS A 330 9.61 -1.09 15.59
CA LYS A 330 10.54 -1.96 14.87
C LYS A 330 9.84 -3.26 14.50
N GLY A 331 10.14 -3.82 13.34
CA GLY A 331 9.68 -5.15 12.95
C GLY A 331 10.25 -6.25 13.83
N MET A 332 11.47 -6.10 14.34
CA MET A 332 11.95 -6.93 15.46
C MET A 332 11.91 -6.11 16.75
N ALA A 333 10.99 -6.43 17.65
CA ALA A 333 10.82 -5.68 18.90
C ALA A 333 12.13 -5.57 19.71
N TYR A 334 12.92 -6.66 19.73
CA TYR A 334 14.20 -6.79 20.43
C TYR A 334 15.43 -6.46 19.55
N GLY A 335 15.23 -6.09 18.29
CA GLY A 335 16.31 -5.79 17.34
C GLY A 335 16.89 -4.39 17.55
N ASP A 336 18.12 -4.18 17.09
CA ASP A 336 18.72 -2.83 17.04
C ASP A 336 18.23 -2.09 15.79
N GLU A 337 18.13 -0.75 15.88
CA GLU A 337 17.82 0.09 14.71
C GLU A 337 18.87 -0.16 13.60
N ARG A 338 18.39 -0.27 12.35
CA ARG A 338 19.27 -0.36 11.18
C ARG A 338 19.40 0.97 10.48
N THR A 339 20.52 1.12 9.79
CA THR A 339 20.66 2.19 8.79
C THR A 339 20.30 1.65 7.41
N LEU A 340 19.44 2.37 6.70
CA LEU A 340 18.92 2.04 5.38
C LEU A 340 19.21 3.17 4.39
N SER A 341 19.06 2.91 3.09
CA SER A 341 19.19 3.97 2.08
C SER A 341 18.03 4.93 2.02
N ASP A 342 16.82 4.48 2.35
CA ASP A 342 15.60 5.20 2.03
C ASP A 342 14.40 4.82 2.90
N ILE A 343 13.40 5.70 2.85
CA ILE A 343 12.09 5.58 3.49
C ILE A 343 11.00 5.96 2.49
N ILE A 344 9.81 5.43 2.69
CA ILE A 344 8.56 5.96 2.14
C ILE A 344 7.86 6.70 3.27
N TYR A 345 7.34 7.90 3.01
CA TYR A 345 6.74 8.70 4.07
C TYR A 345 5.62 9.59 3.55
N PHE A 346 4.77 10.03 4.46
CA PHE A 346 3.79 11.07 4.20
C PHE A 346 4.13 12.34 4.98
N ALA A 347 3.91 13.49 4.35
CA ALA A 347 4.15 14.80 4.93
C ALA A 347 2.88 15.66 4.90
N THR A 348 2.80 16.56 5.89
CA THR A 348 1.87 17.68 5.81
C THR A 348 2.38 18.73 4.81
N ILE A 349 1.42 19.40 4.17
CA ILE A 349 1.66 20.59 3.36
C ILE A 349 1.02 21.84 3.95
N GLN A 350 0.36 21.71 5.09
CA GLN A 350 -0.21 22.84 5.80
C GLN A 350 0.91 23.71 6.39
N PRO A 351 0.97 25.01 6.07
CA PRO A 351 2.00 25.93 6.56
C PRO A 351 2.04 26.15 8.08
#